data_AF-A0A833DXF4-F1
#
_entry.id   AF-A0A833DXF4-F1
#
_cell.length_a   1.000
_cell.length_b   1.000
_cell.length_c   1.000
_cell.angle_alpha   90.00
_cell.angle_beta   90.00
_cell.angle_gamma   90.00
#
_symmetry.space_group_name_H-M   'P 1'
#
loop_
_entity.id
_entity.type
_entity.pdbx_description
1 polymer ?
#
loop_
_entity_poly.entity_id
_entity_poly.type
_entity_poly.pdbx_seq_one_letter_code
_entity_poly.pdbx_strand_id
1 'polypeptide(L)' 'MSQNYFSYDEAVIRELHRVYSCCIETVLQSLTQPPYRYYVRVNVLRADPSWLAEQLRKIGFEVYVDEFIEEALWFPV' A
#
# COMPACT_ATOMS: atom_id res chain seq x y z
N MET A 1 3.56 3.22 26.63
CA MET A 1 3.15 4.62 26.39
C MET A 1 3.52 4.95 24.95
N SER A 2 2.58 4.72 24.04
CA SER A 2 2.79 4.79 22.60
C SER A 2 2.68 6.25 22.12
N GLN A 3 3.69 6.72 21.41
CA GLN A 3 3.74 8.05 20.78
C GLN A 3 2.58 8.22 19.78
N ASN A 4 1.64 9.12 20.08
CA ASN A 4 0.55 9.48 19.17
C ASN A 4 1.03 10.57 18.20
N TYR A 5 1.46 10.18 17.00
CA TYR A 5 1.91 11.12 15.96
C TYR A 5 0.78 11.82 15.19
N PHE A 6 -0.49 11.48 15.46
CA PHE A 6 -1.64 12.09 14.79
C PHE A 6 -2.70 12.55 15.81
N SER A 7 -3.12 13.80 15.69
CA SER A 7 -4.33 14.32 16.34
C SER A 7 -5.48 14.11 15.36
N TYR A 8 -6.25 13.05 15.58
CA TYR A 8 -7.48 12.80 14.83
C TYR A 8 -8.63 13.58 15.47
N ASP A 9 -9.55 14.06 14.62
CA ASP A 9 -10.79 14.67 15.07
C ASP A 9 -11.66 13.64 15.85
N GLU A 10 -12.18 14.03 17.00
CA GLU A 10 -12.95 13.13 17.88
C GLU A 10 -14.24 12.62 17.22
N ALA A 11 -14.90 13.43 16.39
CA ALA A 11 -16.09 13.00 15.68
C ALA A 11 -15.75 11.96 14.61
N VAL A 12 -14.61 12.11 13.93
CA VAL A 12 -14.07 11.11 12.99
C VAL A 12 -13.74 9.81 13.72
N ILE A 13 -13.04 9.86 14.85
CA ILE A 13 -12.71 8.65 15.63
C ILE A 13 -13.97 7.93 16.10
N ARG A 14 -14.98 8.67 16.57
CA ARG A 14 -16.26 8.10 16.99
C ARG A 14 -16.97 7.37 15.84
N GLU A 15 -16.98 7.95 14.64
CA GLU A 15 -17.61 7.32 13.47
C GLU A 15 -16.81 6.11 12.98
N LEU A 16 -15.49 6.20 12.96
CA LEU A 16 -14.64 5.06 12.62
C LEU A 16 -14.79 3.92 13.63
N HIS A 17 -14.91 4.22 14.92
CA HIS A 17 -15.20 3.21 15.95
C HIS A 17 -16.58 2.55 15.73
N ARG A 18 -17.59 3.29 15.24
CA ARG A 18 -18.91 2.71 14.89
C ARG A 18 -18.81 1.71 13.75
N VAL A 19 -17.98 1.98 12.75
CA VAL A 19 -17.85 1.15 11.54
C VAL A 19 -16.89 -0.03 11.76
N TYR A 20 -15.69 0.24 12.27
CA TYR A 20 -14.61 -0.74 12.43
C TYR A 20 -14.64 -1.48 13.76
N SER A 21 -15.46 -1.02 14.72
CA SER A 21 -15.66 -1.65 16.03
C SER A 21 -14.32 -2.02 16.69
N CYS A 22 -14.04 -3.30 16.88
CA CYS A 22 -12.85 -3.81 17.58
C CYS A 22 -11.54 -3.66 16.79
N CYS A 23 -11.59 -3.38 15.48
CA CYS A 23 -10.38 -3.30 14.64
C CYS A 23 -9.83 -1.87 14.52
N ILE A 24 -10.46 -0.88 15.16
CA ILE A 24 -10.13 0.54 14.97
C ILE A 24 -8.67 0.86 15.29
N GLU A 25 -8.14 0.33 16.39
CA GLU A 25 -6.74 0.59 16.79
C GLU A 25 -5.76 0.07 15.75
N THR A 26 -5.99 -1.15 15.23
CA THR A 26 -5.16 -1.76 14.18
C THR A 26 -5.23 -0.95 12.88
N VAL A 27 -6.42 -0.49 12.50
CA VAL A 27 -6.60 0.34 11.30
C VAL A 27 -5.84 1.66 11.44
N LEU A 28 -6.06 2.40 12.53
CA LEU A 28 -5.36 3.67 12.76
C LEU A 28 -3.86 3.49 12.81
N GLN A 29 -3.37 2.42 13.46
CA GLN A 29 -1.95 2.10 13.48
C GLN A 29 -1.42 1.82 12.06
N SER A 30 -2.14 1.03 11.25
CA SER A 30 -1.72 0.71 9.88
C SER A 30 -1.64 1.95 8.97
N LEU A 31 -2.51 2.94 9.17
CA LEU A 31 -2.50 4.20 8.40
C LEU A 31 -1.25 5.05 8.65
N THR A 32 -0.57 4.84 9.78
CA THR A 32 0.69 5.55 10.10
C THR A 32 1.92 4.88 9.53
N GLN A 33 1.77 3.69 8.94
CA GLN A 33 2.86 2.91 8.34
C GLN A 33 2.76 2.94 6.82
N PRO A 34 3.91 2.87 6.10
CA PRO A 34 3.87 2.64 4.67
C PRO A 34 3.20 1.29 4.36
N PRO A 35 2.59 1.14 3.18
CA PRO A 35 2.02 -0.14 2.78
C PRO A 35 3.14 -1.16 2.54
N TYR A 36 2.91 -2.42 2.90
CA TYR A 36 3.85 -3.52 2.61
C TYR A 36 4.13 -3.72 1.11
N ARG A 37 3.16 -3.35 0.25
CA ARG A 37 3.27 -3.42 -1.20
C ARG A 37 2.96 -2.03 -1.78
N TYR A 38 3.98 -1.36 -2.32
CA TYR A 38 3.80 -0.11 -3.05
C TYR A 38 3.51 -0.39 -4.52
N TYR A 39 2.27 -0.16 -4.93
CA TYR A 39 1.78 -0.51 -6.26
C TYR A 39 1.99 0.59 -7.30
N VAL A 40 2.35 0.19 -8.51
CA VAL A 40 2.35 1.03 -9.71
C VAL A 40 1.63 0.33 -10.84
N ARG A 41 0.94 1.09 -11.69
CA ARG A 41 0.29 0.56 -12.89
C ARG A 41 1.21 0.73 -14.10
N VAL A 42 1.46 -0.37 -14.80
CA VAL A 42 2.17 -0.39 -16.07
C VAL A 42 1.29 0.21 -17.16
N ASN A 43 1.87 1.08 -17.98
CA ASN A 43 1.20 1.56 -19.17
C ASN A 43 1.31 0.51 -20.29
N VAL A 44 0.33 -0.40 -20.36
CA VAL A 44 0.29 -1.53 -21.31
C VAL A 44 0.24 -1.11 -22.78
N LEU A 45 -0.17 0.13 -23.09
CA LEU A 45 -0.10 0.69 -24.45
C LEU A 45 1.35 0.92 -24.91
N ARG A 46 2.32 0.90 -23.98
CA ARG A 46 3.72 1.22 -24.24
C ARG A 46 4.70 0.11 -23.85
N ALA A 47 4.33 -0.77 -22.92
CA ALA A 47 5.21 -1.81 -22.42
C ALA A 47 4.44 -2.99 -21.83
N ASP A 48 5.00 -4.19 -21.95
CA ASP A 48 4.52 -5.39 -21.24
C ASP A 48 4.95 -5.35 -19.75
N PRO A 49 4.05 -5.71 -18.80
CA PRO A 49 4.35 -5.70 -17.37
C PRO A 49 5.51 -6.63 -16.96
N SER A 50 5.58 -7.83 -17.52
CA SER A 50 6.63 -8.81 -17.18
C SER A 50 7.99 -8.32 -17.68
N TRP A 51 8.03 -7.84 -18.92
CA TRP A 51 9.23 -7.23 -19.49
C TRP A 51 9.71 -6.04 -18.67
N LEU A 52 8.81 -5.14 -18.25
CA LEU A 52 9.17 -3.97 -17.44
C LEU A 52 9.72 -4.40 -16.06
N ALA A 53 9.09 -5.36 -15.40
CA ALA A 53 9.57 -5.91 -14.14
C ALA A 53 10.99 -6.47 -14.27
N GLU A 54 11.28 -7.20 -15.35
CA GLU A 54 12.64 -7.68 -15.63
C GLU A 54 13.66 -6.55 -15.82
N GLN A 55 13.30 -5.48 -16.56
CA GLN A 55 14.22 -4.34 -16.74
C GLN A 55 14.50 -3.62 -15.42
N LEU A 56 13.47 -3.43 -14.58
CA LEU A 56 13.60 -2.82 -13.26
C LEU A 56 14.47 -3.67 -12.33
N ARG A 57 14.33 -5.01 -12.37
CA ARG A 57 15.20 -5.92 -11.61
C ARG A 57 16.66 -5.84 -12.06
N LYS A 58 16.92 -5.70 -13.36
CA LYS A 58 18.29 -5.55 -13.90
C LYS A 58 19.01 -4.30 -13.41
N ILE A 59 18.26 -3.24 -13.07
CA ILE A 59 18.83 -1.99 -12.51
C ILE A 59 18.81 -1.96 -10.97
N GLY A 60 18.46 -3.07 -10.33
CA GLY A 60 18.59 -3.26 -8.88
C GLY A 60 17.31 -3.08 -8.07
N PHE A 61 16.13 -2.91 -8.69
CA PHE A 61 14.87 -2.87 -7.94
C PHE A 61 14.36 -4.27 -7.62
N GLU A 62 13.92 -4.46 -6.38
CA GLU A 62 13.05 -5.58 -6.01
C GLU A 62 11.62 -5.21 -6.40
N VAL A 63 11.08 -5.89 -7.41
CA VAL A 63 9.74 -5.61 -7.95
C VAL A 63 9.08 -6.90 -8.42
N TYR A 64 7.76 -6.98 -8.27
CA TYR A 64 6.95 -8.16 -8.58
C TYR A 64 5.75 -7.77 -9.44
N VAL A 65 5.33 -8.66 -10.32
CA VAL A 65 4.04 -8.55 -11.01
C VAL A 65 2.96 -9.03 -10.04
N ASP A 66 1.84 -8.32 -9.96
CA ASP A 66 0.73 -8.74 -9.11
C ASP A 66 0.08 -10.03 -9.64
N GLU A 67 -0.40 -10.86 -8.73
CA GLU A 67 -0.92 -12.18 -9.03
C GLU A 67 -2.32 -12.14 -9.67
N PHE A 68 -3.06 -11.03 -9.51
CA PHE A 68 -4.45 -10.89 -9.95
C PHE A 68 -4.68 -9.70 -10.88
N ILE A 69 -3.83 -8.69 -10.83
CA ILE A 69 -3.93 -7.47 -11.65
C ILE A 69 -2.77 -7.46 -12.66
N GLU A 70 -3.06 -7.88 -13.89
CA GLU A 70 -2.04 -8.09 -14.94
C GLU A 70 -1.16 -6.86 -15.20
N GLU A 71 -1.75 -5.67 -15.10
CA GLU A 71 -1.11 -4.38 -15.32
C GLU A 71 -0.39 -3.81 -14.08
N ALA A 72 -0.41 -4.49 -12.94
CA ALA A 72 0.16 -3.98 -11.70
C ALA A 72 1.53 -4.58 -11.39
N LEU A 73 2.45 -3.71 -10.98
CA LEU A 73 3.69 -4.09 -10.31
C LEU A 73 3.64 -3.61 -8.86
N TRP A 74 4.31 -4.31 -7.96
CA TRP A 74 4.50 -3.85 -6.60
C TRP A 74 5.95 -3.96 -6.13
N PHE A 75 6.33 -3.02 -5.28
CA PHE A 75 7.63 -2.96 -4.61
C PHE A 75 7.43 -3.19 -3.11
N PRO A 76 8.27 -4.01 -2.46
CA PRO A 76 8.31 -4.05 -1.00
C PRO A 76 8.85 -2.72 -0.45
N VAL A 77 8.29 -2.25 0.67
CA VAL A 77 8.68 -1.01 1.37
C VAL A 77 8.97 -1.28 2.84
#